data_AF-A0A7Z0B1Y9-F1
#
_entry.id   AF-A0A7Z0B1Y9-F1
#
_cell.length_a   1.000
_cell.length_b   1.000
_cell.length_c   1.000
_cell.angle_alpha   90.00
_cell.angle_beta   90.00
_cell.angle_gamma   90.00
#
_symmetry.space_group_name_H-M   'P 1'
#
loop_
_entity.id
_entity.type
_entity.pdbx_description
1 polymer ?
#
loop_
_entity_poly.entity_id
_entity_poly.type
_entity_poly.pdbx_seq_one_letter_code
_entity_poly.pdbx_strand_id
1 'polypeptide(L)'
;MQQVTALQTQLFAAQTQLIQLQSIAPQNPQIPVLKTSIATLEKQIEGATGGVTGGKNSLSNKAAAYARLQLDSQFADKQLASAMAALESSRAEAQRKQLYLERLVQPNTPDVAIEPKRLKSIFEVFALGMIVWGVLSLLLAGVREHHD
;
A
#
# COMPACT_ATOMS: atom_id res chain seq x y z
N MET A 1 42.96 10.91 -20.62
CA MET A 1 41.68 10.35 -20.11
C MET A 1 41.86 9.12 -19.22
N GLN A 2 42.66 8.11 -19.59
CA GLN A 2 42.88 6.91 -18.75
C GLN A 2 43.46 7.20 -17.35
N GLN A 3 44.30 8.22 -17.20
CA GLN A 3 44.89 8.59 -15.90
C GLN A 3 43.86 9.18 -14.91
N VAL A 4 42.87 9.96 -15.38
CA VAL A 4 41.82 10.54 -14.52
C VAL A 4 40.91 9.45 -13.99
N THR A 5 40.53 8.48 -14.83
CA THR A 5 39.74 7.32 -14.41
C THR A 5 40.47 6.48 -13.36
N ALA A 6 41.79 6.30 -13.49
CA ALA A 6 42.59 5.60 -12.48
C ALA A 6 42.60 6.33 -11.13
N LEU A 7 42.75 7.67 -11.14
CA LEU A 7 42.70 8.49 -9.92
C LEU A 7 41.31 8.49 -9.27
N GLN A 8 40.23 8.51 -10.06
CA GLN A 8 38.86 8.42 -9.56
C GLN A 8 38.60 7.08 -8.85
N THR A 9 39.10 5.97 -9.41
CA THR A 9 39.00 4.65 -8.78
C THR A 9 39.75 4.62 -7.44
N GLN A 10 40.94 5.21 -7.37
CA GLN A 10 41.72 5.30 -6.14
C GLN A 10 41.03 6.16 -5.07
N LEU A 11 40.42 7.28 -5.47
CA LEU A 11 39.64 8.15 -4.59
C LEU A 11 38.41 7.43 -4.03
N PHE A 12 37.70 6.66 -4.87
CA PHE A 12 36.54 5.89 -4.43
C PHE A 12 36.93 4.80 -3.43
N ALA A 13 38.04 4.10 -3.68
CA ALA A 13 38.58 3.10 -2.75
C ALA A 13 38.96 3.73 -1.39
N ALA A 14 39.66 4.86 -1.39
CA ALA A 14 40.09 5.56 -0.17
C ALA A 14 38.91 6.08 0.66
N GLN A 15 37.88 6.64 0.02
CA GLN A 15 36.65 7.07 0.71
C GLN A 15 35.89 5.90 1.32
N THR A 16 35.76 4.79 0.59
CA THR A 16 35.11 3.58 1.11
C THR A 16 35.84 3.06 2.34
N GLN A 17 37.17 3.03 2.30
CA GLN A 17 38.00 2.62 3.44
C GLN A 17 37.84 3.58 4.63
N LEU A 18 37.76 4.88 4.40
CA LEU A 18 37.50 5.87 5.46
C LEU A 18 36.14 5.64 6.13
N ILE A 19 35.08 5.45 5.34
CA ILE A 19 33.72 5.22 5.85
C ILE A 19 33.65 3.94 6.68
N GLN A 20 34.24 2.85 6.17
CA GLN A 20 34.32 1.58 6.91
C GLN A 20 35.09 1.74 8.22
N LEU A 21 36.23 2.44 8.20
CA LEU A 21 37.06 2.64 9.37
C LEU A 21 36.39 3.55 10.41
N GLN A 22 35.67 4.59 9.97
CA GLN A 22 34.89 5.46 10.85
C GLN A 22 33.69 4.75 11.48
N SER A 23 33.05 3.85 10.73
CA SER A 23 31.96 2.99 11.19
C SER A 23 32.42 2.03 12.31
N ILE A 24 33.60 1.42 12.14
CA ILE A 24 34.11 0.39 13.06
C ILE A 24 34.92 1.00 14.22
N ALA A 25 35.73 2.02 13.95
CA ALA A 25 36.70 2.58 14.89
C ALA A 25 36.85 4.10 14.69
N PRO A 26 35.91 4.92 15.18
CA PRO A 26 35.88 6.38 14.94
C PRO A 26 37.08 7.16 15.50
N GLN A 27 37.86 6.58 16.43
CA GLN A 27 39.08 7.17 17.00
C GLN A 27 40.37 6.60 16.39
N ASN A 28 40.28 5.87 15.28
CA ASN A 28 41.46 5.29 14.65
C ASN A 28 42.42 6.39 14.15
N PRO A 29 43.71 6.39 14.55
CA PRO A 29 44.69 7.40 14.14
C PRO A 29 44.98 7.43 12.63
N GLN A 30 44.52 6.43 11.87
CA GLN A 30 44.63 6.41 10.41
C GLN A 30 43.56 7.24 9.69
N ILE A 31 42.47 7.61 10.37
CA ILE A 31 41.40 8.48 9.82
C ILE A 31 41.94 9.82 9.29
N PRO A 32 42.73 10.61 10.05
CA PRO A 32 43.28 11.87 9.54
C PRO A 32 44.25 11.67 8.36
N VAL A 33 44.99 10.56 8.33
CA VAL A 33 45.89 10.21 7.21
C VAL A 33 45.07 9.92 5.96
N LEU A 34 44.02 9.08 6.06
CA LEU A 34 43.11 8.76 4.96
C LEU A 34 42.40 10.01 4.42
N LYS A 35 41.94 10.90 5.30
CA LYS A 35 41.35 12.20 4.90
C LYS A 35 42.34 13.06 4.12
N THR A 36 43.59 13.12 4.54
CA THR A 36 44.64 13.88 3.84
C THR A 36 44.96 13.28 2.48
N SER A 37 44.99 11.94 2.38
CA SER A 37 45.15 11.23 1.11
C SER A 37 43.99 11.48 0.14
N ILE A 38 42.74 11.45 0.62
CA ILE A 38 41.56 11.78 -0.18
C ILE A 38 41.66 13.22 -0.70
N ALA A 39 41.96 14.19 0.17
CA ALA A 39 42.11 15.59 -0.24
C ALA A 39 43.25 15.80 -1.27
N THR A 40 44.30 15.00 -1.20
CA THR A 40 45.41 15.04 -2.17
C THR A 40 45.01 14.45 -3.51
N LEU A 41 44.30 13.32 -3.51
CA LEU A 41 43.77 12.69 -4.73
C LEU A 41 42.72 13.58 -5.41
N GLU A 42 41.87 14.26 -4.65
CA GLU A 42 40.91 15.26 -5.16
C GLU A 42 41.63 16.41 -5.87
N LYS A 43 42.68 16.97 -5.25
CA LYS A 43 43.50 18.03 -5.89
C LYS A 43 44.23 17.55 -7.14
N GLN A 44 44.69 16.30 -7.17
CA GLN A 44 45.35 15.73 -8.35
C GLN A 44 44.35 15.52 -9.50
N ILE A 45 43.13 15.08 -9.20
CA ILE A 45 42.03 14.99 -10.18
C ILE A 45 41.67 16.40 -10.65
N GLU A 46 41.52 17.36 -9.75
CA GLU A 46 41.22 18.75 -10.10
C GLU A 46 42.35 19.38 -10.94
N GLY A 47 43.61 19.10 -10.67
CA GLY A 47 44.74 19.55 -11.49
C GLY A 47 44.79 18.86 -12.86
N ALA A 48 44.54 17.55 -12.92
CA ALA A 48 44.52 16.78 -14.16
C ALA A 48 43.29 17.11 -15.04
N THR A 49 42.18 17.52 -14.43
CA THR A 49 40.95 17.95 -15.12
C THR A 49 40.97 19.47 -15.38
N GLY A 50 41.59 20.24 -14.50
CA GLY A 50 41.77 21.69 -14.55
C GLY A 50 42.82 22.13 -15.57
N GLY A 51 43.87 21.35 -15.78
CA GLY A 51 44.82 21.52 -16.90
C GLY A 51 44.16 21.38 -18.28
N VAL A 52 42.99 20.75 -18.36
CA VAL A 52 42.19 20.63 -19.58
C VAL A 52 41.14 21.76 -19.71
N THR A 53 40.91 22.55 -18.65
CA THR A 53 39.71 23.41 -18.53
C THR A 53 39.97 24.82 -17.98
N GLY A 54 41.20 25.34 -18.05
CA GLY A 54 41.61 26.57 -17.39
C GLY A 54 40.72 27.82 -17.62
N GLY A 55 40.50 28.58 -16.53
CA GLY A 55 40.11 30.00 -16.55
C GLY A 55 38.65 30.30 -16.15
N LYS A 56 38.43 31.44 -15.47
CA LYS A 56 37.17 31.91 -14.85
C LYS A 56 35.95 32.05 -15.79
N ASN A 57 36.12 31.80 -17.09
CA ASN A 57 35.09 31.74 -18.14
C ASN A 57 34.95 30.35 -18.80
N SER A 58 35.51 29.32 -18.19
CA SER A 58 35.59 27.98 -18.77
C SER A 58 34.23 27.29 -18.89
N LEU A 59 34.02 26.67 -20.06
CA LEU A 59 32.87 25.86 -20.44
C LEU A 59 32.54 24.77 -19.41
N SER A 60 33.54 24.34 -18.64
CA SER A 60 33.44 23.30 -17.62
C SER A 60 32.62 23.72 -16.39
N ASN A 61 32.65 24.99 -16.01
CA ASN A 61 31.83 25.48 -14.90
C ASN A 61 30.34 25.54 -15.30
N LYS A 62 30.06 25.87 -16.57
CA LYS A 62 28.71 25.79 -17.15
C LYS A 62 28.27 24.35 -17.36
N ALA A 63 29.17 23.45 -17.77
CA ALA A 63 28.86 22.02 -17.94
C ALA A 63 28.55 21.33 -16.60
N ALA A 64 29.27 21.67 -15.53
CA ALA A 64 28.98 21.17 -14.18
C ALA A 64 27.63 21.70 -13.65
N ALA A 65 27.34 22.99 -13.86
CA ALA A 65 26.04 23.57 -13.50
C ALA A 65 24.89 22.94 -14.31
N TYR A 66 25.10 22.69 -15.61
CA TYR A 66 24.12 22.03 -16.47
C TYR A 66 23.90 20.57 -16.06
N ALA A 67 24.96 19.82 -15.75
CA ALA A 67 24.85 18.45 -15.26
C ALA A 67 24.06 18.38 -13.95
N ARG A 68 24.27 19.34 -13.04
CA ARG A 68 23.50 19.46 -11.81
C ARG A 68 22.02 19.76 -12.07
N LEU A 69 21.73 20.73 -12.94
CA LEU A 69 20.35 21.07 -13.30
C LEU A 69 19.62 19.92 -14.01
N GLN A 70 20.34 19.18 -14.85
CA GLN A 70 19.83 17.98 -15.52
C GLN A 70 19.51 16.87 -14.50
N LEU A 71 20.34 16.70 -13.47
CA LEU A 71 20.12 15.74 -12.40
C LEU A 71 18.89 16.13 -11.55
N ASP A 72 18.77 17.42 -11.21
CA ASP A 72 17.61 17.95 -10.49
C ASP A 72 16.32 17.75 -11.28
N SER A 73 16.34 17.98 -12.60
CA SER A 73 15.20 17.70 -13.50
C SER A 73 14.83 16.22 -13.50
N GLN A 74 15.81 15.31 -13.63
CA GLN A 74 15.54 13.87 -13.59
C GLN A 74 14.99 13.41 -12.24
N PHE A 75 15.45 14.01 -11.14
CA PHE A 75 14.93 13.73 -9.81
C PHE A 75 13.48 14.20 -9.68
N ALA A 76 13.16 15.40 -10.15
CA ALA A 76 11.81 15.93 -10.18
C ALA A 76 10.87 15.06 -11.05
N ASP A 77 11.31 14.62 -12.22
CA ASP A 77 10.54 13.72 -13.09
C ASP A 77 10.25 12.37 -12.42
N LYS A 78 11.24 11.78 -11.75
CA LYS A 78 11.04 10.54 -10.99
C LYS A 78 10.09 10.73 -9.81
N GLN A 79 10.19 11.86 -9.12
CA GLN A 79 9.31 12.19 -8.00
C GLN A 79 7.87 12.40 -8.48
N LEU A 80 7.67 13.08 -9.61
CA LEU A 80 6.37 13.22 -10.27
C LEU A 80 5.80 11.87 -10.69
N ALA A 81 6.59 11.03 -11.35
CA ALA A 81 6.18 9.69 -11.75
C ALA A 81 5.77 8.82 -10.55
N SER A 82 6.52 8.89 -9.45
CA SER A 82 6.18 8.21 -8.19
C SER A 82 4.87 8.74 -7.59
N ALA A 83 4.68 10.05 -7.56
CA ALA A 83 3.45 10.67 -7.06
C ALA A 83 2.23 10.30 -7.92
N MET A 84 2.38 10.27 -9.25
CA MET A 84 1.33 9.82 -10.17
C MET A 84 0.99 8.34 -9.97
N ALA A 85 2.00 7.47 -9.80
CA ALA A 85 1.77 6.06 -9.52
C ALA A 85 1.05 5.85 -8.18
N ALA A 86 1.40 6.63 -7.14
CA ALA A 86 0.71 6.61 -5.86
C ALA A 86 -0.74 7.10 -5.98
N LEU A 87 -0.98 8.15 -6.77
CA LEU A 87 -2.33 8.65 -7.06
C LEU A 87 -3.18 7.58 -7.77
N GLU A 88 -2.62 6.92 -8.78
CA GLU A 88 -3.32 5.89 -9.53
C GLU A 88 -3.61 4.66 -8.64
N SER A 89 -2.64 4.24 -7.83
CA SER A 89 -2.85 3.18 -6.84
C SER A 89 -3.93 3.55 -5.83
N SER A 90 -3.96 4.79 -5.34
CA SER A 90 -4.99 5.25 -4.41
C SER A 90 -6.37 5.29 -5.06
N ARG A 91 -6.47 5.71 -6.33
CA ARG A 91 -7.71 5.64 -7.11
C ARG A 91 -8.19 4.21 -7.32
N ALA A 92 -7.30 3.30 -7.67
CA ALA A 92 -7.63 1.88 -7.83
C ALA A 92 -8.09 1.25 -6.51
N GLU A 93 -7.46 1.59 -5.38
CA GLU A 93 -7.92 1.17 -4.06
C GLU A 93 -9.28 1.77 -3.67
N ALA A 94 -9.51 3.05 -3.97
CA ALA A 94 -10.79 3.71 -3.72
C ALA A 94 -11.91 3.08 -4.55
N GLN A 95 -11.67 2.81 -5.85
CA GLN A 95 -12.60 2.09 -6.72
C GLN A 95 -12.86 0.67 -6.21
N ARG A 96 -11.83 -0.07 -5.77
CA ARG A 96 -12.01 -1.37 -5.11
C ARG A 96 -12.90 -1.24 -3.87
N LYS A 97 -12.61 -0.28 -2.97
CA LYS A 97 -13.40 -0.06 -1.76
C LYS A 97 -14.86 0.31 -2.07
N GLN A 98 -15.11 1.09 -3.11
CA GLN A 98 -16.46 1.36 -3.61
C GLN A 98 -17.15 0.11 -4.16
N LEU A 99 -16.45 -0.71 -4.95
CA LEU A 99 -16.99 -1.98 -5.46
C LEU A 99 -17.32 -2.98 -4.34
N TYR A 100 -16.56 -2.96 -3.24
CA TYR A 100 -16.85 -3.76 -2.03
C TYR A 100 -17.97 -3.16 -1.17
N LEU A 101 -18.26 -1.85 -1.27
CA LEU A 101 -19.44 -1.21 -0.65
C LEU A 101 -20.72 -1.40 -1.48
N GLU A 102 -20.61 -1.64 -2.79
CA GLU A 102 -21.75 -1.97 -3.66
C GLU A 102 -21.99 -3.48 -3.83
N ARG A 103 -21.11 -4.33 -3.29
CA ARG A 103 -21.22 -5.79 -3.45
C ARG A 103 -20.90 -6.59 -2.19
N LEU A 104 -21.40 -6.16 -1.03
CA LEU A 104 -21.69 -7.08 0.06
C LEU A 104 -23.04 -6.76 0.70
N VAL A 105 -23.90 -7.78 0.68
CA VAL A 105 -25.12 -7.98 1.46
C VAL A 105 -26.42 -7.51 0.77
N GLN A 106 -27.03 -8.42 -0.01
CA GLN A 106 -28.48 -8.60 0.11
C GLN A 106 -28.79 -8.92 1.59
N PRO A 107 -29.63 -8.16 2.28
CA PRO A 107 -30.08 -8.55 3.61
C PRO A 107 -30.95 -9.81 3.49
N ASN A 108 -30.44 -10.89 4.05
CA ASN A 108 -31.13 -12.00 4.72
C ASN A 108 -32.60 -12.23 4.30
N THR A 109 -32.84 -13.23 3.45
CA THR A 109 -33.98 -14.11 3.74
C THR A 109 -33.41 -15.26 4.55
N PRO A 110 -33.71 -15.38 5.85
CA PRO A 110 -33.60 -16.66 6.51
C PRO A 110 -34.39 -17.64 5.64
N ASP A 111 -33.70 -18.66 5.13
CA ASP A 111 -34.32 -19.80 4.46
C ASP A 111 -34.98 -20.69 5.52
N VAL A 112 -35.96 -20.12 6.20
CA VAL A 112 -36.92 -20.87 7.00
C VAL A 112 -38.19 -20.91 6.19
N ALA A 113 -38.50 -22.10 5.69
CA ALA A 113 -39.75 -22.41 5.02
C ALA A 113 -40.95 -22.11 5.95
N ILE A 114 -41.50 -20.91 5.87
CA ILE A 114 -42.83 -20.59 6.38
C ILE A 114 -43.61 -20.01 5.21
N GLU A 115 -43.95 -20.92 4.31
CA GLU A 115 -45.08 -20.77 3.40
C GLU A 115 -46.27 -20.25 4.23
N PRO A 116 -46.89 -19.10 3.90
CA PRO A 116 -47.96 -18.53 4.70
C PRO A 116 -49.24 -19.34 4.47
N LYS A 117 -49.30 -20.56 5.01
CA LYS A 117 -50.48 -21.42 4.98
C LYS A 117 -51.47 -20.99 6.05
N ARG A 118 -51.77 -19.69 6.12
CA ARG A 118 -52.82 -19.16 7.01
C ARG A 118 -54.15 -19.88 6.74
N LEU A 119 -54.44 -20.18 5.47
CA LEU A 119 -55.63 -20.94 5.09
C LEU A 119 -55.64 -22.38 5.63
N LYS A 120 -54.49 -23.10 5.66
CA LYS A 120 -54.47 -24.45 6.24
C LYS A 120 -54.64 -24.43 7.74
N SER A 121 -53.98 -23.50 8.44
CA SER A 121 -54.15 -23.34 9.88
C SER A 121 -55.58 -22.94 10.26
N ILE A 122 -56.22 -22.04 9.50
CA ILE A 122 -57.63 -21.71 9.68
C ILE A 122 -58.50 -22.96 9.47
N PHE A 123 -58.24 -23.76 8.44
CA PHE A 123 -58.99 -24.96 8.15
C PHE A 123 -58.82 -26.04 9.24
N GLU A 124 -57.59 -26.23 9.74
CA GLU A 124 -57.28 -27.17 10.82
C GLU A 124 -58.00 -26.80 12.13
N VAL A 125 -57.93 -25.52 12.53
CA VAL A 125 -58.62 -25.03 13.74
C VAL A 125 -60.14 -25.12 13.58
N PHE A 126 -60.67 -24.78 12.40
CA PHE A 126 -62.10 -24.88 12.11
C PHE A 126 -62.59 -26.34 12.15
N ALA A 127 -61.84 -27.27 11.55
CA ALA A 127 -62.17 -28.69 11.56
C ALA A 127 -62.16 -29.27 13.00
N LEU A 128 -61.13 -28.94 13.80
CA LEU A 128 -61.07 -29.32 15.21
C LEU A 128 -62.24 -28.74 16.01
N GLY A 129 -62.57 -27.46 15.78
CA GLY A 129 -63.71 -26.81 16.43
C GLY A 129 -65.04 -27.48 16.11
N MET A 130 -65.25 -27.91 14.86
CA MET A 130 -66.45 -28.63 14.44
C MET A 130 -66.59 -30.00 15.12
N ILE A 131 -65.48 -30.73 15.26
CA ILE A 131 -65.45 -32.02 15.97
C ILE A 131 -65.84 -31.81 17.44
N VAL A 132 -65.21 -30.85 18.13
CA VAL A 132 -65.49 -30.54 19.53
C VAL A 132 -66.95 -30.12 19.71
N TRP A 133 -67.46 -29.25 18.83
CA TRP A 133 -68.86 -28.85 18.84
C TRP A 133 -69.81 -30.03 18.63
N GLY A 134 -69.48 -30.94 17.70
CA GLY A 134 -70.24 -32.17 17.47
C GLY A 134 -70.31 -33.05 18.73
N VAL A 135 -69.16 -33.31 19.37
CA VAL A 135 -69.08 -34.09 20.61
C VAL A 135 -69.87 -33.42 21.74
N LEU A 136 -69.72 -32.12 21.94
CA LEU A 136 -70.51 -31.36 22.92
C LEU A 136 -72.00 -31.42 22.64
N SER A 137 -72.41 -31.28 21.37
CA SER A 137 -73.81 -31.37 20.97
C SER A 137 -74.39 -32.75 21.25
N LEU A 138 -73.61 -33.82 21.01
CA LEU A 138 -74.02 -35.20 21.24
C LEU A 138 -74.08 -35.53 22.73
N LEU A 139 -73.14 -35.01 23.53
CA LEU A 139 -73.17 -35.12 24.99
C LEU A 139 -74.38 -34.37 25.56
N LEU A 140 -74.64 -33.14 25.11
CA LEU A 140 -75.81 -32.37 25.54
C LEU A 140 -77.12 -33.00 25.09
N ALA A 141 -77.17 -33.58 23.90
CA ALA A 141 -78.32 -34.32 23.40
C ALA A 141 -78.52 -35.62 24.21
N GLY A 142 -77.45 -36.38 24.48
CA GLY A 142 -77.52 -37.59 25.28
C GLY A 142 -77.92 -37.32 26.73
N VAL A 143 -77.41 -36.25 27.35
CA VAL A 143 -77.84 -35.82 28.68
C VAL A 143 -79.31 -35.38 28.68
N ARG A 144 -79.77 -34.71 27.61
CA ARG A 144 -81.18 -34.30 27.47
C ARG A 144 -82.10 -35.51 27.26
N GLU A 145 -81.69 -36.48 26.45
CA GLU A 145 -82.43 -37.72 26.19
C GLU A 145 -82.50 -38.62 27.43
N HIS A 146 -81.55 -38.50 28.37
CA HIS A 146 -81.61 -39.20 29.66
C HIS A 146 -82.42 -38.45 30.72
N HIS A 147 -82.95 -37.27 30.41
CA HIS A 147 -83.74 -36.43 31.31
C HIS A 147 -85.23 -36.35 30.96
N ASP A 148 -85.65 -36.96 29.84
CA ASP A 148 -87.05 -37.31 29.53
C ASP A 148 -87.27 -38.82 29.80
#